data_AF-A0A0D5ZGA8-F1
#
_entry.id   AF-A0A0D5ZGA8-F1
#
_cell.length_a   1.000
_cell.length_b   1.000
_cell.length_c   1.000
_cell.angle_alpha   90.00
_cell.angle_beta   90.00
_cell.angle_gamma   90.00
#
_symmetry.space_group_name_H-M   'P 1'
#
loop_
_entity.id
_entity.type
_entity.pdbx_description
1 polymer ?
#
loop_
_entity_poly.entity_id
_entity_poly.type
_entity_poly.pdbx_seq_one_letter_code
_entity_poly.pdbx_strand_id
1 'polypeptide(L)'
;MDIKEKIISWLAAGDDESEKLIDLPWKIKKHGDYLILDHKHVPFKIHMLFLNKSVQMFMRTEIETAVIESEPRLAIYRTLLMLNRQIEHVKFMLAGMNEEITLRVDLPIDEVTKDKIDVSLNLLLTSLYIMANALRIEEEFNQQILQWMFKMIGDFVKQGKTKQDIENILVGKIGINKEDAEEIISQVYPVANNGETEDRLYG
;
A
#
# COMPACT_ATOMS: atom_id res chain seq x y z
N MET A 1 5.14 21.77 -17.05
CA MET A 1 4.90 21.69 -15.58
C MET A 1 5.82 20.62 -15.04
N ASP A 2 6.56 20.90 -13.97
CA ASP A 2 7.42 19.91 -13.31
C ASP A 2 6.56 18.72 -12.82
N ILE A 3 7.08 17.49 -12.95
CA ILE A 3 6.33 16.27 -12.61
C ILE A 3 5.94 16.23 -11.13
N LYS A 4 6.81 16.79 -10.28
CA LYS A 4 6.57 16.97 -8.85
C LYS A 4 5.37 17.87 -8.59
N GLU A 5 5.31 19.03 -9.22
CA GLU A 5 4.16 19.94 -9.11
C GLU A 5 2.87 19.30 -9.67
N LYS A 6 2.99 18.46 -10.71
CA LYS A 6 1.86 17.67 -11.23
C LYS A 6 1.33 16.67 -10.21
N ILE A 7 2.20 15.87 -9.60
CA ILE A 7 1.83 14.91 -8.56
C ILE A 7 1.22 15.63 -7.35
N ILE A 8 1.82 16.74 -6.91
CA ILE A 8 1.28 17.55 -5.81
C ILE A 8 -0.12 18.06 -6.15
N SER A 9 -0.34 18.53 -7.39
CA SER A 9 -1.67 19.01 -7.81
C SER A 9 -2.74 17.91 -7.78
N TRP A 10 -2.36 16.67 -8.08
CA TRP A 10 -3.28 15.52 -7.96
C TRP A 10 -3.62 15.21 -6.50
N LEU A 11 -2.60 15.12 -5.64
CA LEU A 11 -2.75 14.80 -4.22
C LEU A 11 -3.41 15.91 -3.41
N ALA A 12 -3.31 17.17 -3.86
CA ALA A 12 -3.86 18.33 -3.18
C ALA A 12 -5.32 18.64 -3.58
N ALA A 13 -5.81 18.09 -4.69
CA ALA A 13 -7.17 18.29 -5.16
C ALA A 13 -8.22 17.52 -4.34
N GLY A 14 -7.80 16.90 -3.23
CA GLY A 14 -8.48 15.80 -2.58
C GLY A 14 -9.95 16.03 -2.22
N ASP A 15 -10.66 14.91 -2.17
CA ASP A 15 -12.08 14.79 -1.91
C ASP A 15 -12.26 13.76 -0.78
N ASP A 16 -12.89 14.18 0.33
CA ASP A 16 -13.14 13.33 1.51
C ASP A 16 -14.02 12.11 1.17
N GLU A 17 -14.85 12.22 0.12
CA GLU A 17 -15.69 11.12 -0.36
C GLU A 17 -14.98 10.24 -1.37
N SER A 18 -13.73 10.56 -1.73
CA SER A 18 -13.00 9.79 -2.73
C SER A 18 -12.69 8.37 -2.27
N GLU A 19 -12.85 7.49 -3.25
CA GLU A 19 -12.56 6.07 -3.20
C GLU A 19 -11.12 5.77 -3.65
N LYS A 20 -10.50 6.68 -4.43
CA LYS A 20 -9.11 6.52 -4.90
C LYS A 20 -8.13 7.13 -3.91
N LEU A 21 -7.04 6.41 -3.62
CA LEU A 21 -6.00 6.89 -2.71
C LEU A 21 -5.40 8.20 -3.19
N ILE A 22 -5.12 8.34 -4.49
CA ILE A 22 -4.53 9.58 -5.01
C ILE A 22 -5.42 10.81 -4.82
N ASP A 23 -6.73 10.60 -4.67
CA ASP A 23 -7.75 11.64 -4.58
C ASP A 23 -8.23 11.87 -3.14
N LEU A 24 -7.62 11.21 -2.14
CA LEU A 24 -7.87 11.53 -0.74
C LEU A 24 -7.26 12.89 -0.36
N PRO A 25 -7.79 13.58 0.67
CA PRO A 25 -7.27 14.87 1.13
C PRO A 25 -5.98 14.71 1.94
N TRP A 26 -4.87 14.39 1.26
CA TRP A 26 -3.57 14.21 1.89
C TRP A 26 -3.06 15.49 2.52
N LYS A 27 -2.56 15.38 3.74
CA LYS A 27 -1.69 16.39 4.34
C LYS A 27 -0.28 16.23 3.78
N ILE A 28 0.07 17.08 2.82
CA ILE A 28 1.38 17.04 2.14
C ILE A 28 2.39 17.90 2.91
N LYS A 29 3.47 17.30 3.40
CA LYS A 29 4.66 18.02 3.92
C LYS A 29 5.78 17.96 2.90
N LYS A 30 6.32 19.12 2.50
CA LYS A 30 7.40 19.25 1.52
C LYS A 30 8.75 19.46 2.21
N HIS A 31 9.77 18.70 1.80
CA HIS A 31 11.15 18.82 2.27
C HIS A 31 12.13 18.70 1.11
N GLY A 32 12.41 19.80 0.40
CA GLY A 32 13.25 19.73 -0.81
C GLY A 32 12.63 18.80 -1.84
N ASP A 33 13.34 17.75 -2.27
CA ASP A 33 12.87 16.72 -3.23
C ASP A 33 12.13 15.55 -2.61
N TYR A 34 11.66 15.75 -1.38
CA TYR A 34 10.96 14.76 -0.60
C TYR A 34 9.57 15.27 -0.22
N LEU A 35 8.57 14.39 -0.35
CA LEU A 35 7.21 14.61 0.13
C LEU A 35 6.86 13.56 1.18
N ILE A 36 6.13 13.98 2.21
CA ILE A 36 5.47 13.08 3.15
C ILE A 36 3.97 13.32 3.02
N LEU A 37 3.24 12.25 2.73
CA LEU A 37 1.80 12.22 2.63
C LEU A 37 1.26 11.55 3.89
N ASP A 38 0.34 12.23 4.54
CA ASP A 38 -0.26 11.83 5.81
C ASP A 38 -1.77 12.01 5.71
N HIS A 39 -2.55 11.03 6.18
CA HIS A 39 -4.00 11.08 6.10
C HIS A 39 -4.60 10.39 7.33
N LYS A 40 -5.60 11.02 7.97
CA LYS A 40 -6.19 10.59 9.25
C LYS A 40 -6.69 9.15 9.26
N HIS A 41 -7.15 8.67 8.11
CA HIS A 41 -7.68 7.32 8.01
C HIS A 41 -6.58 6.33 7.60
N VAL A 42 -5.51 6.76 6.92
CA VAL A 42 -4.48 5.85 6.37
C VAL A 42 -3.46 5.56 7.47
N PRO A 43 -3.24 4.29 7.86
CA PRO A 43 -2.49 3.96 9.08
C PRO A 43 -0.98 4.11 8.94
N PHE A 44 -0.49 4.63 7.82
CA PHE A 44 0.93 4.83 7.55
C PHE A 44 1.13 6.09 6.71
N LYS A 45 2.34 6.63 6.81
CA LYS A 45 2.78 7.75 5.98
C LYS A 45 3.38 7.22 4.70
N ILE A 46 3.05 7.88 3.60
CA ILE A 46 3.66 7.58 2.31
C ILE A 46 4.72 8.63 2.02
N HIS A 47 5.91 8.17 1.73
CA HIS A 47 7.05 9.00 1.43
C HIS A 47 7.31 8.97 -0.06
N MET A 48 7.47 10.14 -0.69
CA MET A 48 7.83 10.24 -2.10
C MET A 48 9.17 10.97 -2.25
N LEU A 49 10.13 10.33 -2.92
CA LEU A 49 11.42 10.91 -3.26
C LEU A 49 11.51 11.09 -4.77
N PHE A 50 11.76 12.32 -5.21
CA PHE A 50 11.88 12.67 -6.61
C PHE A 50 13.35 12.59 -7.03
N LEU A 51 13.68 11.62 -7.87
CA LEU A 51 15.01 11.43 -8.44
C LEU A 51 15.01 11.87 -9.91
N ASN A 52 16.19 12.04 -10.50
CA ASN A 52 16.32 12.52 -11.89
C ASN A 52 15.58 11.68 -12.95
N LYS A 53 15.36 10.38 -12.70
CA LYS A 53 14.76 9.45 -13.65
C LYS A 53 13.54 8.69 -13.11
N SER A 54 13.26 8.82 -11.82
CA SER A 54 12.20 8.05 -11.18
C SER A 54 11.61 8.79 -9.99
N VAL A 55 10.37 8.43 -9.65
CA VAL A 55 9.73 8.78 -8.39
C VAL A 55 9.74 7.51 -7.54
N GLN A 56 10.40 7.57 -6.38
CA GLN A 56 10.33 6.48 -5.40
C GLN A 56 9.20 6.77 -4.44
N MET A 57 8.31 5.80 -4.24
CA MET A 57 7.28 5.86 -3.22
C MET A 57 7.53 4.75 -2.22
N PHE A 58 7.54 5.07 -0.93
CA PHE A 58 7.84 4.07 0.09
C PHE A 58 7.07 4.31 1.38
N MET A 59 6.90 3.24 2.14
CA MET A 59 6.28 3.24 3.45
C MET A 59 7.24 2.62 4.45
N ARG A 60 7.40 3.31 5.57
CA ARG A 60 8.21 2.86 6.71
C ARG A 60 7.26 2.22 7.71
N THR A 61 7.56 1.01 8.16
CA THR A 61 6.59 0.23 8.95
C THR A 61 6.76 0.41 10.45
N GLU A 62 7.79 1.15 10.89
CA GLU A 62 8.18 1.32 12.29
C GLU A 62 8.59 0.00 12.99
N ILE A 63 8.74 -1.08 12.20
CA ILE A 63 9.20 -2.39 12.69
C ILE A 63 10.72 -2.42 12.57
N GLU A 64 11.41 -2.24 13.69
CA GLU A 64 12.87 -2.27 13.78
C GLU A 64 13.37 -3.68 14.04
N THR A 65 14.35 -4.14 13.25
CA THR A 65 14.87 -5.50 13.37
C THR A 65 16.24 -5.58 14.03
N ALA A 66 16.94 -4.46 14.19
CA ALA A 66 18.30 -4.44 14.74
C ALA A 66 18.39 -4.96 16.19
N VAL A 67 17.32 -4.81 16.97
CA VAL A 67 17.24 -5.23 18.38
C VAL A 67 16.60 -6.62 18.56
N ILE A 68 16.20 -7.27 17.46
CA ILE A 68 15.58 -8.60 17.50
C ILE A 68 16.67 -9.67 17.59
N GLU A 69 16.40 -10.70 18.41
CA GLU A 69 17.26 -11.88 18.51
C GLU A 69 17.51 -12.55 17.16
N SER A 70 18.67 -13.21 17.03
CA SER A 70 19.18 -13.63 15.72
C SER A 70 18.27 -14.59 14.95
N GLU A 71 17.63 -15.56 15.63
CA GLU A 71 16.74 -16.53 14.97
C GLU A 71 15.45 -15.89 14.43
N PRO A 72 14.63 -15.19 15.25
CA PRO A 72 13.45 -14.47 14.74
C PRO A 72 13.81 -13.44 13.66
N ARG A 73 14.93 -12.72 13.82
CA ARG A 73 15.40 -11.75 12.82
C ARG A 73 15.71 -12.42 11.49
N LEU A 74 16.38 -13.57 11.51
CA LEU A 74 16.68 -14.34 10.29
C LEU A 74 15.39 -14.85 9.62
N ALA A 75 14.40 -15.26 10.40
CA ALA A 75 13.09 -15.66 9.87
C ALA A 75 12.40 -14.49 9.15
N ILE A 76 12.38 -13.31 9.77
CA ILE A 76 11.85 -12.07 9.16
C ILE A 76 12.55 -11.81 7.82
N TYR A 77 13.89 -11.79 7.79
CA TYR A 77 14.63 -11.49 6.57
C TYR A 77 14.39 -12.50 5.45
N ARG A 78 14.32 -13.78 5.79
CA ARG A 78 13.95 -14.82 4.83
C ARG A 78 12.57 -14.58 4.26
N THR A 79 11.58 -14.25 5.09
CA THR A 79 10.23 -13.93 4.63
C THR A 79 10.23 -12.72 3.70
N LEU A 80 10.90 -11.62 4.05
CA LEU A 80 11.00 -10.43 3.18
C LEU A 80 11.64 -10.74 1.81
N LEU A 81 12.66 -11.60 1.79
CA LEU A 81 13.28 -12.05 0.54
C LEU A 81 12.35 -12.91 -0.32
N MET A 82 11.53 -13.76 0.30
CA MET A 82 10.51 -14.54 -0.42
C MET A 82 9.42 -13.64 -0.98
N LEU A 83 8.96 -12.65 -0.21
CA LEU A 83 7.99 -11.65 -0.66
C LEU A 83 8.50 -10.83 -1.84
N ASN A 84 9.78 -10.44 -1.83
CA ASN A 84 10.42 -9.77 -2.98
C ASN A 84 10.40 -10.60 -4.27
N ARG A 85 10.36 -11.94 -4.16
CA ARG A 85 10.20 -12.82 -5.32
C ARG A 85 8.75 -12.93 -5.76
N GLN A 86 7.80 -12.85 -4.82
CA GLN A 86 6.38 -13.03 -5.08
C GLN A 86 5.70 -11.76 -5.63
N ILE A 87 6.19 -10.57 -5.25
CA ILE A 87 5.58 -9.28 -5.61
C ILE A 87 6.54 -8.49 -6.51
N GLU A 88 6.31 -8.51 -7.82
CA GLU A 88 7.28 -8.06 -8.82
C GLU A 88 7.63 -6.56 -8.76
N HIS A 89 6.72 -5.74 -8.25
CA HIS A 89 6.81 -4.27 -8.33
C HIS A 89 7.08 -3.59 -6.99
N VAL A 90 7.22 -4.37 -5.90
CA VAL A 90 7.53 -3.86 -4.57
C VAL A 90 8.83 -4.45 -4.08
N LYS A 91 9.66 -3.59 -3.50
CA LYS A 91 10.88 -3.97 -2.82
C LYS A 91 10.67 -3.86 -1.32
N PHE A 92 10.71 -5.00 -0.64
CA PHE A 92 10.91 -5.11 0.79
C PHE A 92 12.39 -4.95 1.12
N MET A 93 12.72 -3.97 1.95
CA MET A 93 14.10 -3.65 2.30
C MET A 93 14.21 -3.23 3.76
N LEU A 94 15.44 -3.23 4.26
CA LEU A 94 15.80 -2.65 5.55
C LEU A 94 16.37 -1.25 5.32
N ALA A 95 15.97 -0.29 6.14
CA ALA A 95 16.40 1.10 6.02
C ALA A 95 16.88 1.67 7.36
N GLY A 96 17.92 2.51 7.30
CA GLY A 96 18.50 3.18 8.46
C GLY A 96 19.33 2.26 9.36
N MET A 97 19.81 2.82 10.47
CA MET A 97 20.68 2.11 11.41
C MET A 97 19.95 1.06 12.25
N ASN A 98 18.64 1.24 12.47
CA ASN A 98 17.82 0.33 13.26
C ASN A 98 17.24 -0.84 12.43
N GLU A 99 17.67 -0.96 11.16
CA GLU A 99 17.20 -2.01 10.25
C GLU A 99 15.67 -2.06 10.18
N GLU A 100 15.05 -0.89 9.94
CA GLU A 100 13.60 -0.77 9.87
C GLU A 100 13.06 -1.36 8.56
N ILE A 101 12.02 -2.18 8.65
CA ILE A 101 11.37 -2.73 7.47
C ILE A 101 10.69 -1.60 6.68
N THR A 102 10.93 -1.58 5.37
CA THR A 102 10.43 -0.55 4.46
C THR A 102 9.99 -1.22 3.15
N LEU A 103 8.85 -0.77 2.61
CA LEU A 103 8.35 -1.20 1.30
C LEU A 103 8.52 -0.05 0.32
N ARG A 104 9.02 -0.32 -0.89
CA ARG A 104 9.26 0.71 -1.92
C ARG A 104 8.76 0.27 -3.28
N VAL A 105 8.11 1.19 -3.99
CA VAL A 105 7.85 1.15 -5.44
C VAL A 105 8.70 2.23 -6.11
N ASP A 106 9.30 1.88 -7.24
CA ASP A 106 10.06 2.81 -8.08
C ASP A 106 9.28 3.01 -9.39
N LEU A 107 8.88 4.26 -9.70
CA LEU A 107 8.20 4.59 -10.95
C LEU A 107 9.12 5.40 -11.88
N PRO A 108 9.38 4.95 -13.12
CA PRO A 108 10.04 5.76 -14.13
C PRO A 108 9.25 7.05 -14.41
N ILE A 109 9.93 8.20 -14.51
CA ILE A 109 9.27 9.51 -14.68
C ILE A 109 8.37 9.57 -15.92
N ASP A 110 8.76 8.88 -17.00
CA ASP A 110 8.04 8.80 -18.27
C ASP A 110 6.74 7.97 -18.18
N GLU A 111 6.60 7.11 -17.18
CA GLU A 111 5.39 6.33 -16.92
C GLU A 111 4.43 7.01 -15.92
N VAL A 112 4.82 8.15 -15.33
CA VAL A 112 4.04 8.80 -14.28
C VAL A 112 2.73 9.40 -14.84
N THR A 113 1.64 8.77 -14.44
CA THR A 113 0.26 9.24 -14.64
C THR A 113 -0.48 9.19 -13.31
N LYS A 114 -1.61 9.91 -13.21
CA LYS A 114 -2.45 9.91 -12.01
C LYS A 114 -2.86 8.49 -11.63
N ASP A 115 -3.35 7.72 -12.60
CA ASP A 115 -3.75 6.33 -12.38
C ASP A 115 -2.57 5.42 -12.02
N LYS A 116 -1.37 5.63 -12.59
CA LYS A 116 -0.20 4.83 -12.24
C LYS A 116 0.25 5.08 -10.80
N ILE A 117 0.21 6.34 -10.34
CA ILE A 117 0.49 6.68 -8.95
C ILE A 117 -0.55 6.01 -8.04
N ASP A 118 -1.85 6.13 -8.34
CA ASP A 118 -2.91 5.49 -7.57
C ASP A 118 -2.74 3.96 -7.45
N VAL A 119 -2.45 3.29 -8.58
CA VAL A 119 -2.16 1.85 -8.59
C VAL A 119 -0.95 1.52 -7.71
N SER A 120 0.10 2.33 -7.76
CA SER A 120 1.29 2.11 -6.94
C SER A 120 1.08 2.38 -5.45
N LEU A 121 0.20 3.34 -5.09
CA LEU A 121 -0.21 3.54 -3.70
C LEU A 121 -0.98 2.31 -3.19
N ASN A 122 -1.92 1.80 -3.98
CA ASN A 122 -2.67 0.59 -3.65
C ASN A 122 -1.74 -0.64 -3.53
N LEU A 123 -0.78 -0.77 -4.45
CA LEU A 123 0.22 -1.83 -4.42
C LEU A 123 1.06 -1.82 -3.14
N LEU A 124 1.56 -0.65 -2.72
CA LEU A 124 2.28 -0.51 -1.46
C LEU A 124 1.40 -0.99 -0.29
N LEU A 125 0.15 -0.57 -0.27
CA LEU A 125 -0.84 -0.94 0.74
C LEU A 125 -1.10 -2.44 0.82
N THR A 126 -1.38 -3.06 -0.31
CA THR A 126 -1.65 -4.50 -0.36
C THR A 126 -0.40 -5.30 -0.02
N SER A 127 0.78 -4.84 -0.43
CA SER A 127 2.04 -5.49 -0.08
C SER A 127 2.33 -5.41 1.42
N LEU A 128 1.92 -4.33 2.08
CA LEU A 128 2.00 -4.19 3.53
C LEU A 128 1.13 -5.23 4.23
N TYR A 129 -0.09 -5.44 3.74
CA TYR A 129 -0.98 -6.49 4.25
C TYR A 129 -0.37 -7.89 4.12
N ILE A 130 0.09 -8.25 2.91
CA ILE A 130 0.69 -9.57 2.65
C ILE A 130 1.89 -9.79 3.56
N MET A 131 2.74 -8.78 3.73
CA MET A 131 3.88 -8.84 4.64
C MET A 131 3.46 -9.03 6.09
N ALA A 132 2.46 -8.29 6.56
CA ALA A 132 1.99 -8.38 7.93
C ALA A 132 1.43 -9.77 8.25
N ASN A 133 0.67 -10.35 7.31
CA ASN A 133 0.16 -11.73 7.41
C ASN A 133 1.32 -12.74 7.43
N ALA A 134 2.27 -12.61 6.49
CA ALA A 134 3.40 -13.52 6.37
C ALA A 134 4.34 -13.49 7.61
N LEU A 135 4.48 -12.32 8.23
CA LEU A 135 5.28 -12.12 9.44
C LEU A 135 4.50 -12.38 10.75
N ARG A 136 3.18 -12.63 10.67
CA ARG A 136 2.28 -12.83 11.81
C ARG A 136 2.35 -11.67 12.83
N ILE A 137 2.41 -10.45 12.32
CA ILE A 137 2.45 -9.23 13.13
C ILE A 137 1.04 -8.91 13.64
N GLU A 138 0.95 -8.32 14.84
CA GLU A 138 -0.25 -8.17 15.70
C GLU A 138 -1.57 -7.90 14.97
N GLU A 139 -2.67 -8.43 15.54
CA GLU A 139 -4.03 -8.29 15.00
C GLU A 139 -4.44 -6.83 14.76
N GLU A 140 -4.09 -5.90 15.64
CA GLU A 140 -4.50 -4.49 15.53
C GLU A 140 -3.91 -3.79 14.29
N PHE A 141 -2.65 -4.10 13.95
CA PHE A 141 -2.01 -3.61 12.73
C PHE A 141 -2.71 -4.17 11.47
N ASN A 142 -3.06 -5.46 11.50
CA ASN A 142 -3.79 -6.11 10.42
C ASN A 142 -5.20 -5.54 10.26
N GLN A 143 -5.91 -5.22 11.35
CA GLN A 143 -7.28 -4.70 11.27
C GLN A 143 -7.36 -3.37 10.51
N GLN A 144 -6.45 -2.44 10.77
CA GLN A 144 -6.46 -1.13 10.09
C GLN A 144 -6.18 -1.28 8.59
N ILE A 145 -5.26 -2.16 8.21
CA ILE A 145 -4.93 -2.41 6.80
C ILE A 145 -6.08 -3.16 6.10
N LEU A 146 -6.69 -4.13 6.78
CA LEU A 146 -7.86 -4.85 6.30
C LEU A 146 -9.03 -3.90 6.02
N GLN A 147 -9.34 -2.99 6.96
CA GLN A 147 -10.36 -1.94 6.79
C GLN A 147 -10.15 -1.14 5.50
N TRP A 148 -8.91 -0.80 5.18
CA TRP A 148 -8.61 -0.13 3.91
C TRP A 148 -8.82 -0.99 2.69
N MET A 149 -8.42 -2.25 2.76
CA MET A 149 -8.63 -3.17 1.66
C MET A 149 -10.11 -3.44 1.41
N PHE A 150 -10.94 -3.47 2.47
CA PHE A 150 -12.41 -3.50 2.35
C PHE A 150 -12.93 -2.31 1.55
N LYS A 151 -12.47 -1.09 1.86
CA LYS A 151 -12.88 0.10 1.09
C LYS A 151 -12.46 -0.02 -0.37
N MET A 152 -11.18 -0.29 -0.65
CA MET A 152 -10.65 -0.44 -2.01
C MET A 152 -11.40 -1.50 -2.84
N ILE A 153 -11.65 -2.68 -2.27
CA ILE A 153 -12.38 -3.75 -2.97
C ILE A 153 -13.86 -3.39 -3.13
N GLY A 154 -14.48 -2.78 -2.12
CA GLY A 154 -15.85 -2.26 -2.21
C GLY A 154 -16.02 -1.26 -3.34
N ASP A 155 -15.02 -0.41 -3.57
CA ASP A 155 -15.04 0.59 -4.64
C ASP A 155 -14.97 -0.07 -6.03
N PHE A 156 -14.16 -1.12 -6.19
CA PHE A 156 -14.21 -1.92 -7.41
C PHE A 156 -15.60 -2.56 -7.62
N VAL A 157 -16.21 -3.10 -6.57
CA VAL A 157 -17.57 -3.67 -6.64
C VAL A 157 -18.61 -2.62 -7.05
N LYS A 158 -18.59 -1.43 -6.44
CA LYS A 158 -19.48 -0.30 -6.81
C LYS A 158 -19.30 0.14 -8.27
N GLN A 159 -18.08 0.07 -8.78
CA GLN A 159 -17.77 0.33 -10.19
C GLN A 159 -18.23 -0.81 -11.13
N GLY A 160 -18.95 -1.81 -10.61
CA GLY A 160 -19.45 -2.95 -11.37
C GLY A 160 -18.39 -3.99 -11.70
N LYS A 161 -17.23 -3.97 -11.03
CA LYS A 161 -16.20 -5.00 -11.21
C LYS A 161 -16.66 -6.29 -10.56
N THR A 162 -16.59 -7.37 -11.31
CA THR A 162 -16.85 -8.71 -10.79
C THR A 162 -15.69 -9.16 -9.90
N LYS A 163 -15.92 -10.19 -9.07
CA LYS A 163 -14.84 -10.87 -8.33
C LYS A 163 -13.65 -11.24 -9.22
N GLN A 164 -13.91 -11.73 -10.44
CA GLN A 164 -12.87 -12.08 -11.41
C GLN A 164 -12.11 -10.85 -11.91
N ASP A 165 -12.79 -9.72 -12.12
CA ASP A 165 -12.13 -8.48 -12.51
C ASP A 165 -11.20 -7.96 -11.41
N ILE A 166 -11.61 -8.06 -10.15
CA ILE A 166 -10.80 -7.66 -9.00
C ILE A 166 -9.58 -8.57 -8.86
N GLU A 167 -9.75 -9.88 -9.02
CA GLU A 167 -8.64 -10.84 -9.09
C GLU A 167 -7.67 -10.48 -10.21
N ASN A 168 -8.17 -10.17 -11.41
CA ASN A 168 -7.35 -9.77 -12.54
C ASN A 168 -6.61 -8.44 -12.28
N ILE A 169 -7.17 -7.52 -11.49
CA ILE A 169 -6.48 -6.29 -11.08
C ILE A 169 -5.37 -6.62 -10.08
N LEU A 170 -5.66 -7.42 -9.05
CA LEU A 170 -4.69 -7.84 -8.03
C LEU A 170 -3.52 -8.62 -8.64
N VAL A 171 -3.82 -9.55 -9.55
CA VAL A 171 -2.80 -10.37 -10.21
C VAL A 171 -2.11 -9.60 -11.34
N GLY A 172 -2.86 -8.98 -12.24
CA GLY A 172 -2.31 -8.41 -13.47
C GLY A 172 -1.75 -6.99 -13.33
N LYS A 173 -2.40 -6.12 -12.55
CA LYS A 173 -1.97 -4.71 -12.39
C LYS A 173 -1.11 -4.50 -11.15
N ILE A 174 -1.45 -5.21 -10.07
CA ILE A 174 -0.77 -5.09 -8.79
C ILE A 174 0.37 -6.12 -8.72
N GLY A 175 0.28 -7.25 -9.43
CA GLY A 175 1.39 -8.21 -9.51
C GLY A 175 1.49 -9.12 -8.29
N ILE A 176 0.35 -9.38 -7.64
CA ILE A 176 0.23 -10.34 -6.55
C ILE A 176 0.02 -11.72 -7.15
N ASN A 177 0.54 -12.78 -6.51
CA ASN A 177 0.26 -14.13 -6.97
C ASN A 177 -1.23 -14.49 -6.78
N LYS A 178 -1.68 -15.51 -7.50
CA LYS A 178 -3.09 -15.89 -7.49
C LYS A 178 -3.59 -16.35 -6.11
N GLU A 179 -2.77 -17.07 -5.35
CA GLU A 179 -3.13 -17.60 -4.04
C GLU A 179 -3.40 -16.47 -3.03
N ASP A 180 -2.49 -15.50 -2.94
CA ASP A 180 -2.65 -14.33 -2.08
C ASP A 180 -3.83 -13.45 -2.52
N ALA A 181 -4.04 -13.30 -3.83
CA ALA A 181 -5.20 -12.56 -4.35
C ALA A 181 -6.52 -13.24 -3.98
N GLU A 182 -6.60 -14.57 -4.07
CA GLU A 182 -7.76 -15.35 -3.65
C GLU A 182 -8.02 -15.23 -2.15
N GLU A 183 -6.98 -15.31 -1.32
CA GLU A 183 -7.08 -15.12 0.14
C GLU A 183 -7.65 -13.74 0.47
N ILE A 184 -7.07 -12.68 -0.10
CA ILE A 184 -7.53 -11.30 0.06
C ILE A 184 -9.01 -11.17 -0.33
N ILE A 185 -9.38 -11.63 -1.52
CA ILE A 185 -10.75 -11.51 -2.00
C ILE A 185 -11.70 -12.32 -1.11
N SER A 186 -11.30 -13.51 -0.63
CA SER A 186 -12.16 -14.36 0.22
C SER A 186 -12.51 -13.71 1.56
N GLN A 187 -11.56 -12.96 2.14
CA GLN A 187 -11.75 -12.26 3.40
C GLN A 187 -12.50 -10.95 3.18
N VAL A 188 -12.21 -10.25 2.07
CA VAL A 188 -12.59 -8.86 1.87
C VAL A 188 -13.90 -8.68 1.09
N TYR A 189 -14.08 -9.45 0.01
CA TYR A 189 -15.21 -9.31 -0.92
C TYR A 189 -16.59 -9.55 -0.30
N PRO A 190 -16.81 -10.57 0.57
CA PRO A 190 -18.15 -10.82 1.15
C PRO A 190 -18.66 -9.64 1.98
N VAL A 191 -17.77 -9.00 2.75
CA VAL A 191 -18.11 -7.85 3.59
C VAL A 191 -18.34 -6.61 2.73
N ALA A 192 -17.45 -6.38 1.75
CA ALA A 192 -17.55 -5.25 0.83
C ALA A 192 -18.82 -5.28 -0.03
N ASN A 193 -19.27 -6.47 -0.45
CA ASN A 193 -20.45 -6.65 -1.29
C ASN A 193 -21.78 -6.57 -0.52
N ASN A 194 -21.78 -6.83 0.79
CA ASN A 194 -23.00 -6.81 1.61
C ASN A 194 -23.33 -5.43 2.22
N GLY A 195 -22.46 -4.43 2.05
CA GLY A 195 -22.70 -3.08 2.58
C GLY A 195 -22.67 -2.97 4.12
N GLU A 196 -22.26 -4.03 4.83
CA GLU A 196 -22.14 -4.08 6.30
C GLU A 196 -20.86 -3.38 6.79
N THR A 197 -20.58 -2.19 6.26
CA THR A 197 -19.36 -1.45 6.62
C THR A 197 -19.49 -0.76 7.98
N GLU A 198 -20.70 -0.48 8.48
CA GLU A 198 -20.91 0.32 9.69
C GLU A 198 -21.07 -0.50 10.99
N ASP A 199 -21.69 -1.68 10.96
CA ASP A 199 -22.09 -2.40 12.20
C ASP A 199 -20.95 -3.15 12.92
N ARG A 200 -19.78 -3.30 12.28
CA ARG A 200 -18.56 -3.84 12.93
C ARG A 200 -17.58 -2.76 13.38
N LEU A 201 -17.85 -1.47 13.12
CA LEU A 201 -16.94 -0.37 13.43
C LEU A 201 -16.95 0.07 14.90
N TYR A 202 -17.94 -0.37 15.68
CA TYR A 202 -18.14 0.06 17.07
C TYR A 202 -18.53 -1.08 18.04
N GLY A 203 -18.31 -2.34 17.63
CA GLY A 203 -18.53 -3.53 18.46
C GLY A 203 -17.27 -3.96 19.20
#